data_AF-A0A1W9TS62-F1
#
_entry.id   AF-A0A1W9TS62-F1
#
_cell.length_a   1.000
_cell.length_b   1.000
_cell.length_c   1.000
_cell.angle_alpha   90.00
_cell.angle_beta   90.00
_cell.angle_gamma   90.00
#
_symmetry.space_group_name_H-M   'P 1'
#
loop_
_entity.id
_entity.type
_entity.pdbx_description
1 polymer ?
#
loop_
_entity_poly.entity_id
_entity_poly.type
_entity_poly.pdbx_seq_one_letter_code
_entity_poly.pdbx_strand_id
1 'polypeptide(L)'
;MNSNSTDPKEIRKFGWVALIFFGSIFSLCLWLKKPFSPYFFGFLTLLGAGFVMIPVGMKPVYSIWLRIGHLIGRVITTIMLTLCFYLVMTPAGLLKRVFGGRPLPVKPDKNAVTYWVKRSEPAQPIDRFIKRY
;
A
#
# COMPACT_ATOMS: atom_id res chain seq x y z
N MET A 1 8.08 -16.16 -11.62
CA MET A 1 8.26 -15.04 -12.58
C MET A 1 9.38 -14.16 -12.06
N ASN A 2 10.60 -14.33 -12.60
CA ASN A 2 11.76 -13.54 -12.20
C ASN A 2 11.69 -12.20 -12.93
N SER A 3 11.06 -11.19 -12.31
CA SER A 3 11.15 -9.82 -12.81
C SER A 3 12.58 -9.33 -12.56
N ASN A 4 13.41 -9.37 -13.61
CA ASN A 4 14.67 -8.65 -13.62
C ASN A 4 14.34 -7.16 -13.54
N SER A 5 14.25 -6.63 -12.33
CA SER A 5 13.98 -5.23 -11.97
C SER A 5 15.04 -4.24 -12.49
N THR A 6 15.97 -4.71 -13.32
CA THR A 6 17.06 -3.97 -13.95
C THR A 6 17.08 -4.15 -15.47
N ASP A 7 15.94 -4.53 -16.08
CA ASP A 7 15.77 -4.47 -17.53
C ASP A 7 15.95 -3.01 -18.01
N PRO A 8 16.85 -2.73 -18.97
CA PRO A 8 17.00 -1.40 -19.56
C PRO A 8 15.70 -0.78 -20.08
N LYS A 9 14.67 -1.57 -20.42
CA LYS A 9 13.35 -1.05 -20.82
C LYS A 9 12.61 -0.37 -19.66
N GLU A 10 12.66 -0.91 -18.46
CA GLU A 10 12.00 -0.34 -17.27
C GLU A 10 12.68 0.95 -16.81
N ILE A 11 14.02 1.01 -16.91
CA ILE A 11 14.80 2.22 -16.63
C ILE A 11 14.43 3.35 -17.60
N ARG A 12 14.23 3.05 -18.89
CA ARG A 12 13.79 4.04 -19.89
C ARG A 12 12.37 4.55 -19.62
N LYS A 13 11.43 3.68 -19.25
CA LYS A 13 10.07 4.10 -18.87
C LYS A 13 10.10 5.05 -17.67
N PHE A 14 10.91 4.72 -16.66
CA PHE A 14 11.11 5.61 -15.50
C PHE A 14 11.70 6.96 -15.91
N GLY A 15 12.70 6.97 -16.79
CA GLY A 15 13.27 8.19 -17.36
C GLY A 15 12.23 9.06 -18.08
N TRP A 16 11.35 8.46 -18.89
CA TRP A 16 10.24 9.17 -19.54
C TRP A 16 9.26 9.78 -18.54
N VAL A 17 8.86 9.03 -17.50
CA VAL A 17 7.97 9.53 -16.44
C VAL A 17 8.62 10.71 -15.72
N ALA A 18 9.91 10.59 -15.35
CA ALA A 18 10.65 11.66 -14.70
C ALA A 18 10.78 12.90 -15.59
N LEU A 19 11.10 12.72 -16.87
CA LEU A 19 11.25 13.82 -17.83
C LEU A 19 9.93 14.57 -18.03
N ILE A 20 8.82 13.85 -18.25
CA ILE A 20 7.49 14.47 -18.42
C ILE A 20 7.07 15.19 -17.13
N PHE A 21 7.25 14.54 -15.97
CA PHE A 21 6.84 15.11 -14.69
C PHE A 21 7.65 16.37 -14.33
N PHE A 22 8.98 16.28 -14.31
CA PHE A 22 9.84 17.41 -13.99
C PHE A 22 9.84 18.48 -15.09
N GLY A 23 9.76 18.08 -16.35
CA GLY A 23 9.64 19.00 -17.50
C GLY A 23 8.33 19.79 -17.48
N SER A 24 7.22 19.16 -17.12
CA SER A 24 5.94 19.86 -16.94
C SER A 24 6.01 20.87 -15.79
N ILE A 25 6.62 20.50 -14.67
CA ILE A 25 6.81 21.41 -13.52
C ILE A 25 7.74 22.58 -13.88
N PHE A 26 8.83 22.31 -14.60
CA PHE A 26 9.75 23.33 -15.09
C PHE A 26 9.03 24.33 -16.03
N SER A 27 8.25 23.83 -16.99
CA SER A 27 7.47 24.66 -17.90
C SER A 27 6.43 25.52 -17.16
N LEU A 28 5.76 24.96 -16.15
CA LEU A 28 4.82 25.70 -15.29
C LEU A 28 5.55 26.76 -14.45
N CYS A 29 6.73 26.43 -13.93
CA CYS A 29 7.53 27.35 -13.12
C CYS A 29 8.03 28.56 -13.94
N LEU A 30 8.40 28.32 -15.21
CA LEU A 30 8.74 29.38 -16.17
C LEU A 30 7.53 30.27 -16.48
N TRP A 31 6.33 29.70 -16.61
CA TRP A 31 5.09 30.46 -16.78
C TRP A 31 4.74 31.34 -15.58
N LEU A 32 5.00 30.87 -14.35
CA LEU A 32 4.72 31.63 -13.12
C LEU A 32 5.77 32.72 -12.78
N LYS A 33 6.82 32.90 -13.61
CA LYS A 33 7.92 33.90 -13.44
C LYS A 33 8.45 34.03 -12.00
N LYS A 34 8.47 32.94 -11.22
CA LYS A 34 9.04 32.95 -9.87
C LYS A 34 10.57 32.79 -9.97
N PRO A 35 11.37 33.70 -9.40
CA PRO A 35 12.83 33.74 -9.63
C PRO A 35 13.60 32.62 -8.94
N PHE A 36 13.02 31.93 -7.96
CA PHE A 36 13.80 31.13 -7.01
C PHE A 36 14.06 29.67 -7.38
N SER A 37 13.48 29.13 -8.47
CA SER A 37 13.58 27.67 -8.71
C SER A 37 13.61 27.16 -10.16
N PRO A 38 13.74 27.94 -11.25
CA PRO A 38 13.80 27.34 -12.59
C PRO A 38 15.06 26.49 -12.78
N TYR A 39 16.22 26.91 -12.23
CA TYR A 39 17.48 26.19 -12.39
C TYR A 39 17.48 24.78 -11.76
N PHE A 40 16.81 24.61 -10.60
CA PHE A 40 16.72 23.31 -9.94
C PHE A 40 15.87 22.31 -10.73
N PHE A 41 14.71 22.76 -11.24
CA PHE A 41 13.84 21.93 -12.07
C PHE A 41 14.43 21.68 -13.46
N GLY A 42 15.18 22.62 -14.03
CA GLY A 42 15.93 22.44 -15.27
C GLY A 42 17.02 21.38 -15.13
N PHE A 43 17.78 21.40 -14.03
CA PHE A 43 18.77 20.37 -13.71
C PHE A 43 18.12 18.98 -13.55
N LEU A 44 16.99 18.88 -12.86
CA LEU A 44 16.24 17.62 -12.73
C LEU A 44 15.72 17.10 -14.07
N THR A 45 15.31 17.99 -14.97
CA THR A 45 14.86 17.63 -16.32
C THR A 45 16.02 17.11 -17.16
N LEU A 46 17.18 17.75 -17.08
CA LEU A 46 18.42 17.28 -17.73
C LEU A 46 18.86 15.92 -17.18
N LEU A 47 18.74 15.73 -15.86
CA LEU A 47 19.01 14.45 -15.22
C LEU A 47 18.06 13.35 -15.72
N GLY A 48 16.77 13.66 -15.85
CA GLY A 48 15.76 12.78 -16.46
C GLY A 48 16.07 12.41 -17.91
N ALA A 49 16.56 13.37 -18.71
CA ALA A 49 17.04 13.11 -20.07
C ALA A 49 18.29 12.20 -20.07
N GLY A 50 19.19 12.37 -19.10
CA GLY A 50 20.34 11.49 -18.88
C GLY A 50 19.95 10.03 -18.59
N PHE A 51 18.89 9.81 -17.81
CA PHE A 51 18.33 8.47 -17.56
C PHE A 51 17.81 7.80 -18.84
N VAL A 52 17.31 8.58 -19.81
CA VAL A 52 16.82 8.07 -21.10
C VAL A 52 18.00 7.75 -22.05
N MET A 53 19.01 8.61 -22.08
CA MET A 53 20.15 8.50 -23.01
C MET A 53 21.18 7.45 -22.60
N ILE A 54 21.48 7.28 -21.30
CA ILE A 54 22.51 6.34 -20.81
C ILE A 54 21.92 5.39 -19.74
N PRO A 55 21.10 4.40 -20.15
CA PRO A 55 20.42 3.50 -19.22
C PRO A 55 21.38 2.56 -18.47
N VAL A 56 22.59 2.30 -19.00
CA VAL A 56 23.54 1.34 -18.41
C VAL A 56 24.30 1.92 -17.21
N GLY A 57 24.70 3.19 -17.27
CA GLY A 57 25.41 3.87 -16.16
C GLY A 57 24.50 4.21 -14.97
N MET A 58 23.20 4.37 -15.20
CA MET A 58 22.24 4.75 -14.15
C MET A 58 21.50 3.58 -13.50
N LYS A 59 21.83 2.33 -13.86
CA LYS A 59 21.34 1.10 -13.20
C LYS A 59 21.49 1.10 -11.67
N PRO A 60 22.66 1.42 -11.08
CA PRO A 60 22.81 1.39 -9.62
C PRO A 60 21.95 2.46 -8.93
N VAL A 61 21.84 3.65 -9.53
CA VAL A 61 21.02 4.75 -9.00
C VAL A 61 19.54 4.37 -9.02
N TYR A 62 19.04 3.82 -10.13
CA TYR A 62 17.67 3.34 -10.24
C TYR A 62 17.35 2.25 -9.19
N SER A 63 18.26 1.30 -8.99
CA SER A 63 18.06 0.23 -8.00
C SER A 63 18.02 0.77 -6.57
N ILE A 64 18.92 1.70 -6.21
CA ILE A 64 18.91 2.35 -4.89
C ILE A 64 17.62 3.15 -4.70
N TRP A 65 17.21 3.92 -5.71
CA TRP A 65 15.97 4.70 -5.67
C TRP A 65 14.74 3.82 -5.44
N LEU A 66 14.63 2.71 -6.17
CA LEU A 66 13.55 1.74 -5.97
C LEU A 66 13.56 1.13 -4.57
N ARG A 67 14.74 0.78 -4.04
CA ARG A 67 14.85 0.26 -2.65
C ARG A 67 14.35 1.27 -1.63
N ILE A 68 14.71 2.55 -1.79
CA ILE A 68 14.22 3.63 -0.93
C ILE A 68 12.70 3.75 -1.07
N GLY A 69 12.18 3.78 -2.30
CA GLY A 69 10.74 3.82 -2.55
C GLY A 69 9.99 2.65 -1.91
N HIS A 70 10.52 1.43 -1.99
CA HIS A 70 9.95 0.26 -1.32
C HIS A 70 9.98 0.36 0.20
N LEU A 71 11.07 0.88 0.78
CA LEU A 71 11.18 1.08 2.23
C LEU A 71 10.15 2.10 2.70
N ILE A 72 10.04 3.24 2.01
CA ILE A 72 9.02 4.27 2.29
C ILE A 72 7.63 3.68 2.14
N GLY A 73 7.36 2.95 1.05
CA GLY A 73 6.08 2.29 0.82
C GLY A 73 5.70 1.35 1.97
N ARG A 74 6.64 0.51 2.43
CA ARG A 74 6.44 -0.38 3.57
C ARG A 74 6.10 0.38 4.85
N VAL A 75 6.80 1.48 5.12
CA VAL A 75 6.54 2.34 6.28
C VAL A 75 5.13 2.94 6.18
N ILE A 76 4.77 3.54 5.04
CA ILE A 76 3.43 4.14 4.83
C ILE A 76 2.34 3.09 4.99
N THR A 77 2.47 1.91 4.37
CA THR A 77 1.48 0.84 4.51
C THR A 77 1.34 0.39 5.95
N THR A 78 2.45 0.23 6.67
CA THR A 78 2.44 -0.15 8.10
C THR A 78 1.75 0.93 8.95
N ILE A 79 2.08 2.21 8.71
CA ILE A 79 1.46 3.34 9.42
C ILE A 79 -0.03 3.37 9.14
N MET A 80 -0.45 3.31 7.87
CA MET A 80 -1.87 3.35 7.50
C MET A 80 -2.66 2.19 8.10
N LEU A 81 -2.10 0.98 8.06
CA LEU A 81 -2.75 -0.19 8.67
C LEU A 81 -2.87 -0.02 10.19
N THR A 82 -1.80 0.45 10.84
CA THR A 82 -1.78 0.74 12.28
C THR A 82 -2.83 1.78 12.63
N LEU A 83 -2.86 2.88 11.89
CA LEU A 83 -3.82 3.97 12.07
C LEU A 83 -5.26 3.48 11.90
N CYS A 84 -5.55 2.73 10.84
CA CYS A 84 -6.86 2.13 10.61
C CYS A 84 -7.28 1.20 11.76
N PHE A 85 -6.35 0.37 12.25
CA PHE A 85 -6.62 -0.51 13.38
C PHE A 85 -6.95 0.27 14.66
N TYR A 86 -6.16 1.29 15.01
CA TYR A 86 -6.35 2.04 16.24
C TYR A 86 -7.46 3.10 16.18
N LEU A 87 -7.72 3.71 15.02
CA LEU A 87 -8.74 4.74 14.87
C LEU A 87 -10.10 4.21 14.41
N VAL A 88 -10.17 3.03 13.79
CA VAL A 88 -11.44 2.48 13.27
C VAL A 88 -11.78 1.19 13.99
N MET A 89 -10.95 0.15 13.88
CA MET A 89 -11.27 -1.18 14.44
C MET A 89 -11.37 -1.16 15.98
N THR A 90 -10.40 -0.52 16.63
CA THR A 90 -10.32 -0.47 18.10
C THR A 90 -11.49 0.28 18.74
N PRO A 91 -11.83 1.52 18.31
CA PRO A 91 -13.00 2.20 18.86
C PRO A 91 -14.30 1.52 18.45
N ALA A 92 -14.41 0.92 17.25
CA ALA A 92 -15.59 0.14 16.89
C ALA A 92 -15.79 -1.06 17.84
N GLY A 93 -14.71 -1.77 18.19
CA GLY A 93 -14.73 -2.87 19.15
C GLY A 93 -15.05 -2.40 20.58
N LEU A 94 -14.51 -1.24 20.98
CA LEU A 94 -14.79 -0.64 22.29
C LEU A 94 -16.25 -0.17 22.38
N LEU A 95 -16.75 0.49 21.33
CA LEU A 95 -18.13 0.96 21.22
C LEU A 95 -19.08 -0.23 21.27
N LYS A 96 -18.78 -1.31 20.55
CA LYS A 96 -19.52 -2.57 20.69
C LYS A 96 -19.49 -3.05 22.13
N ARG A 97 -18.32 -3.13 22.78
CA ARG A 97 -18.22 -3.59 24.18
C ARG A 97 -19.05 -2.74 25.17
N VAL A 98 -19.22 -1.43 24.91
CA VAL A 98 -20.02 -0.52 25.75
C VAL A 98 -21.51 -0.60 25.44
N PHE A 99 -21.90 -0.60 24.16
CA PHE A 99 -23.30 -0.47 23.73
C PHE A 99 -23.99 -1.78 23.33
N GLY A 100 -23.24 -2.78 22.85
CA GLY A 100 -23.75 -4.05 22.34
C GLY A 100 -23.03 -5.22 23.02
N GLY A 101 -23.69 -5.84 24.00
CA GLY A 101 -23.13 -6.90 24.84
C GLY A 101 -22.30 -7.98 24.13
N ARG A 102 -21.55 -8.75 24.94
CA ARG A 102 -20.58 -9.75 24.42
C ARG A 102 -21.27 -10.71 23.44
N PRO A 103 -20.83 -10.79 22.16
CA PRO A 103 -21.48 -11.63 21.15
C PRO A 103 -21.37 -13.13 21.46
N LEU A 104 -20.44 -13.52 22.33
CA LEU A 104 -20.33 -14.86 22.87
C LEU A 104 -20.39 -14.82 24.40
N PRO A 105 -21.08 -15.77 25.05
CA PRO A 105 -20.99 -15.96 26.48
C PRO A 105 -19.59 -16.49 26.83
N VAL A 106 -18.68 -15.57 27.15
CA VAL A 106 -17.28 -15.89 27.50
C VAL A 106 -17.14 -16.34 28.96
N LYS A 107 -18.19 -16.15 29.78
CA LYS A 107 -18.20 -16.61 31.17
C LYS A 107 -18.89 -17.97 31.24
N PRO A 108 -18.25 -18.99 31.83
CA PRO A 108 -18.93 -20.25 32.12
C PRO A 108 -20.06 -19.97 33.11
N ASP A 109 -21.27 -20.36 32.72
CA ASP A 109 -22.44 -20.31 33.57
C ASP A 109 -22.44 -21.56 34.46
N LYS A 110 -22.32 -21.35 35.78
CA LYS A 110 -22.30 -22.45 36.76
C LYS A 110 -23.68 -23.10 36.92
N ASN A 111 -24.75 -22.44 36.50
CA ASN A 111 -26.11 -22.95 36.61
C ASN A 111 -26.61 -23.61 35.32
N ALA A 112 -25.81 -23.58 34.24
CA ALA A 112 -26.17 -24.22 32.99
C ALA A 112 -26.00 -25.74 33.08
N VAL A 113 -27.10 -26.48 32.95
CA VAL A 113 -27.12 -27.95 32.88
C VAL A 113 -26.35 -28.46 31.66
N THR A 114 -26.33 -27.69 30.57
CA THR A 114 -25.59 -28.02 29.36
C THR A 114 -25.30 -26.79 28.50
N TYR A 115 -24.12 -26.75 27.86
CA TYR A 115 -23.75 -25.72 26.89
C TYR A 115 -24.20 -26.07 25.45
N TRP A 116 -24.86 -27.22 25.26
CA TRP A 116 -25.37 -27.64 23.96
C TRP A 116 -26.52 -26.71 23.52
N VAL A 117 -26.27 -25.93 22.47
CA VAL A 117 -27.30 -25.12 21.83
C VAL A 117 -28.11 -26.01 20.88
N LYS A 118 -29.40 -26.18 21.16
CA LYS A 118 -30.32 -26.87 20.24
C LYS A 118 -30.40 -26.07 18.94
N ARG A 119 -30.04 -26.71 17.83
CA ARG A 119 -30.23 -26.13 16.49
C ARG A 119 -31.66 -26.44 16.05
N SER A 120 -32.36 -25.42 15.56
CA SER A 120 -33.67 -25.59 14.90
C SER A 120 -33.51 -26.18 13.50
N GLU A 121 -32.35 -25.99 12.88
CA GLU A 121 -32.04 -26.44 11.54
C GLU A 121 -31.59 -27.91 11.53
N PRO A 122 -32.12 -28.74 10.61
CA PRO A 122 -31.68 -30.11 10.46
C PRO A 122 -30.20 -30.17 10.04
N ALA A 123 -29.53 -31.27 10.40
CA ALA A 123 -28.14 -31.50 10.04
C ALA A 123 -27.98 -31.36 8.51
N GLN A 124 -27.08 -30.48 8.08
CA GLN A 124 -26.84 -30.24 6.67
C GLN A 124 -26.26 -31.51 6.03
N PRO A 125 -26.76 -31.93 4.85
CA PRO A 125 -26.29 -33.13 4.18
C PRO A 125 -24.80 -32.99 3.80
N ILE A 126 -24.08 -34.12 3.86
CA ILE A 126 -22.63 -34.20 3.63
C ILE A 126 -22.23 -33.64 2.25
N ASP A 127 -23.14 -33.73 1.27
CA ASP A 127 -22.94 -33.28 -0.10
C ASP A 127 -22.70 -31.77 -0.21
N ARG A 128 -23.16 -30.99 0.78
CA ARG A 128 -22.99 -29.52 0.80
C ARG A 128 -21.53 -29.09 1.10
N PHE A 129 -20.68 -30.00 1.58
CA PHE A 129 -19.28 -29.71 1.93
C PHE A 129 -18.28 -29.95 0.79
N ILE A 130 -18.73 -30.41 -0.39
CA ILE A 130 -17.85 -30.92 -1.46
C ILE A 130 -17.02 -29.85 -2.20
N LYS A 131 -17.12 -28.55 -1.89
CA LYS A 131 -16.36 -27.49 -2.60
C LYS A 131 -15.43 -26.67 -1.70
N ARG A 132 -14.48 -27.34 -1.04
CA ARG A 132 -13.35 -26.67 -0.36
C ARG A 132 -12.03 -27.40 -0.58
N TYR A 133 -11.67 -27.69 -1.81
CA TYR A 133 -10.28 -27.85 -2.24
C TYR A 133 -10.15 -27.35 -3.69
#